data_AF-A0A0A9XY67-F1
#
_entry.id   AF-A0A0A9XY67-F1
#
_cell.length_a   1.000
_cell.length_b   1.000
_cell.length_c   1.000
_cell.angle_alpha   90.00
_cell.angle_beta   90.00
_cell.angle_gamma   90.00
#
_symmetry.space_group_name_H-M   'P 1'
#
loop_
_entity.id
_entity.type
_entity.pdbx_description
1 polymer ?
#
loop_
_entity_poly.entity_id
_entity_poly.type
_entity_poly.pdbx_seq_one_letter_code
_entity_poly.pdbx_strand_id
1 'polypeptide(L)'
;TNLAKKSPQKQVATFMTVIGQDAIVIYDTFKLTATEKKDLKIIKKKFEDYFTPKVNKTYERLLFNRLVQKKTQSFDEFLTEAINQANKCEFDQLRDEFLCDKIVVGIHDDLVRKNLLSEDGLTLDKAD
;
A
#
# COMPACT_ATOMS: atom_id res chain seq x y z
N THR A 1 1.93 -21.68 25.34
CA THR A 1 3.37 -21.41 25.58
C THR A 1 3.53 -20.12 26.39
N ASN A 2 4.19 -20.13 27.56
CA ASN A 2 4.48 -18.93 28.37
C ASN A 2 5.64 -18.08 27.79
N LEU A 3 5.80 -18.05 26.46
CA LEU A 3 6.97 -17.47 25.78
C LEU A 3 7.07 -15.96 26.02
N ALA A 4 5.93 -15.25 26.03
CA ALA A 4 5.85 -13.83 26.32
C ALA A 4 6.33 -13.46 27.75
N LYS A 5 6.39 -14.42 28.68
CA LYS A 5 6.88 -14.24 30.06
C LYS A 5 8.37 -14.57 30.22
N LYS A 6 9.05 -14.99 29.16
CA LYS A 6 10.49 -15.32 29.18
C LYS A 6 11.33 -14.07 28.89
N SER A 7 12.62 -14.12 29.21
CA SER A 7 13.55 -13.02 28.91
C SER A 7 13.60 -12.74 27.40
N PRO A 8 13.87 -11.48 26.98
CA PRO A 8 13.95 -11.11 25.56
C PRO A 8 14.90 -12.00 24.76
N GLN A 9 16.05 -12.37 25.33
CA GLN A 9 16.99 -13.26 24.65
C GLN A 9 16.40 -14.66 24.40
N LYS A 10 15.65 -15.20 25.35
CA LYS A 10 14.99 -16.51 25.19
C LYS A 10 13.88 -16.44 24.13
N GLN A 11 13.14 -15.33 24.07
CA GLN A 11 12.12 -15.13 23.04
C GLN A 11 12.73 -15.06 21.64
N VAL A 12 13.82 -14.29 21.48
CA VAL A 12 14.55 -14.20 20.21
C VAL A 12 15.13 -15.56 19.83
N ALA A 13 15.83 -16.25 20.75
CA ALA A 13 16.40 -17.57 20.47
C ALA A 13 15.32 -18.57 20.03
N THR A 14 14.19 -18.64 20.73
CA THR A 14 13.06 -19.50 20.33
C THR A 14 12.51 -19.13 18.95
N PHE A 15 12.36 -17.83 18.64
CA PHE A 15 11.92 -17.37 17.33
C PHE A 15 12.90 -17.80 16.22
N MET A 16 14.20 -17.61 16.43
CA MET A 16 15.25 -18.00 15.48
C MET A 16 15.32 -19.52 15.26
N THR A 17 15.04 -20.32 16.29
CA THR A 17 14.94 -21.78 16.15
C THR A 17 13.73 -22.20 15.31
N VAL A 18 12.60 -21.52 15.46
CA VAL A 18 11.35 -21.90 14.77
C VAL A 18 11.30 -21.39 13.32
N ILE A 19 11.88 -20.22 13.03
CA ILE A 19 11.80 -19.61 11.70
C ILE A 19 12.65 -20.34 10.63
N GLY A 20 13.59 -21.19 11.05
CA GLY A 20 14.34 -22.08 10.18
C GLY A 20 15.58 -21.45 9.52
N GLN A 21 16.35 -22.29 8.83
CA GLN A 21 17.70 -21.94 8.36
C GLN A 21 17.70 -20.88 7.26
N ASP A 22 16.74 -20.92 6.34
CA ASP A 22 16.66 -19.95 5.24
C ASP A 22 16.40 -18.52 5.75
N ALA A 23 15.59 -18.40 6.80
CA ALA A 23 15.33 -17.11 7.42
C ALA A 23 16.53 -16.60 8.24
N ILE A 24 17.41 -17.47 8.74
CA ILE A 24 18.67 -17.05 9.38
C ILE A 24 19.59 -16.37 8.35
N VAL A 25 19.67 -16.89 7.13
CA VAL A 25 20.45 -16.26 6.05
C VAL A 25 19.95 -14.84 5.77
N ILE A 26 18.63 -14.66 5.75
CA ILE A 26 18.00 -13.35 5.57
C ILE A 26 18.26 -12.44 6.77
N TYR A 27 18.14 -12.97 8.00
CA TYR A 27 18.38 -12.23 9.23
C TYR A 27 19.77 -11.60 9.29
N ASP A 28 20.80 -12.33 8.82
CA ASP A 28 22.17 -11.83 8.79
C ASP A 28 22.35 -10.63 7.85
N THR A 29 21.43 -10.42 6.90
CA THR A 29 21.43 -9.24 6.02
C THR A 29 20.89 -7.96 6.68
N PHE A 30 20.15 -8.07 7.80
CA PHE A 30 19.43 -6.95 8.40
C PHE A 30 20.29 -5.89 9.10
N LYS A 31 21.62 -6.10 9.19
CA LYS A 31 22.59 -5.17 9.81
C LYS A 31 22.16 -4.63 11.18
N LEU A 32 21.57 -5.48 12.01
CA LEU A 32 21.06 -5.11 13.34
C LEU A 32 22.19 -4.86 14.35
N THR A 33 22.04 -3.81 15.16
CA THR A 33 22.92 -3.52 16.30
C THR A 33 22.77 -4.56 17.42
N ALA A 34 23.74 -4.62 18.33
CA ALA A 34 23.70 -5.56 19.47
C ALA A 34 22.46 -5.38 20.38
N THR A 35 21.91 -4.17 20.43
CA THR A 35 20.68 -3.87 21.17
C THR A 35 19.45 -4.37 20.43
N GLU A 36 19.34 -4.09 19.13
CA GLU A 36 18.21 -4.53 18.30
C GLU A 36 18.11 -6.05 18.18
N LYS A 37 19.25 -6.76 18.17
CA LYS A 37 19.29 -8.23 18.19
C LYS A 37 18.63 -8.86 19.44
N LYS A 38 18.35 -8.07 20.48
CA LYS A 38 17.67 -8.52 21.69
C LYS A 38 16.17 -8.17 21.69
N ASP A 39 15.70 -7.42 20.69
CA ASP A 39 14.31 -7.00 20.58
C ASP A 39 13.58 -7.80 19.49
N LEU A 40 12.74 -8.74 19.94
CA LEU A 40 11.94 -9.56 19.06
C LEU A 40 10.99 -8.74 18.16
N LYS A 41 10.52 -7.57 18.62
CA LYS A 41 9.62 -6.72 17.82
C LYS A 41 10.35 -6.13 16.63
N ILE A 42 11.59 -5.66 16.83
CA ILE A 42 12.42 -5.11 15.75
C ILE A 42 12.75 -6.20 14.74
N ILE A 43 13.12 -7.39 15.21
CA ILE A 43 13.44 -8.54 14.35
C ILE A 43 12.23 -8.93 13.50
N LYS A 44 11.04 -9.06 14.11
CA LYS A 44 9.80 -9.35 13.38
C LYS A 44 9.49 -8.30 12.32
N LYS A 45 9.59 -7.02 12.67
CA LYS A 45 9.37 -5.92 11.73
C LYS A 45 10.32 -5.99 10.53
N LYS A 46 11.60 -6.32 10.73
CA LYS A 46 12.54 -6.47 9.60
C LYS A 46 12.16 -7.61 8.67
N PHE A 47 11.68 -8.73 9.22
CA PHE A 47 11.18 -9.83 8.41
C PHE A 47 9.91 -9.43 7.65
N GLU A 48 8.97 -8.74 8.30
CA GLU A 48 7.79 -8.17 7.64
C GLU A 48 8.21 -7.24 6.50
N ASP A 49 9.11 -6.28 6.74
CA ASP A 49 9.62 -5.34 5.72
C ASP A 49 10.34 -6.05 4.57
N TYR A 50 11.05 -7.15 4.84
CA TYR A 50 11.80 -7.91 3.84
C TYR A 50 10.87 -8.73 2.93
N PHE A 51 9.87 -9.38 3.52
CA PHE A 51 8.94 -10.25 2.79
C PHE A 51 7.73 -9.51 2.23
N THR A 52 7.47 -8.29 2.68
CA THR A 52 6.45 -7.43 2.07
C THR A 52 6.86 -7.17 0.62
N PRO A 53 6.04 -7.59 -0.37
CA PRO A 53 6.30 -7.26 -1.75
C PRO A 53 6.46 -5.74 -1.87
N LYS A 54 7.63 -5.30 -2.33
CA LYS A 54 7.83 -3.88 -2.64
C LYS A 54 6.99 -3.58 -3.86
N VAL A 55 5.76 -3.14 -3.64
CA VAL A 55 4.93 -2.55 -4.69
C VAL A 55 5.77 -1.46 -5.33
N ASN A 56 6.01 -1.59 -6.64
CA ASN A 56 6.70 -0.54 -7.36
C ASN A 56 5.72 0.63 -7.50
N LYS A 57 5.70 1.50 -6.49
CA LYS A 57 4.77 2.64 -6.42
C LYS A 57 4.82 3.48 -7.70
N THR A 58 6.00 3.65 -8.28
CA THR A 58 6.18 4.38 -9.54
C THR A 58 5.45 3.69 -10.70
N TYR A 59 5.51 2.37 -10.77
CA TYR A 59 4.78 1.58 -11.76
C TYR A 59 3.27 1.65 -11.56
N GLU A 60 2.79 1.48 -10.33
CA GLU A 60 1.35 1.57 -10.03
C GLU A 60 0.79 2.96 -10.32
N ARG A 61 1.55 4.02 -10.00
CA ARG A 61 1.20 5.41 -10.32
C ARG A 61 1.21 5.67 -11.83
N LEU A 62 2.10 5.02 -12.59
CA LEU A 62 2.07 5.08 -14.06
C LEU A 62 0.78 4.48 -14.61
N LEU A 63 0.35 3.32 -14.09
CA LEU A 63 -0.90 2.70 -14.49
C LEU A 63 -2.10 3.57 -14.13
N PHE A 64 -2.13 4.12 -12.91
CA PHE A 64 -3.16 5.06 -12.46
C PHE A 64 -3.26 6.27 -13.40
N ASN A 65 -2.16 6.92 -13.72
CA ASN A 65 -2.15 8.11 -14.58
C ASN A 65 -2.63 7.81 -16.01
N ARG A 66 -2.43 6.57 -16.49
CA ARG A 66 -2.89 6.10 -17.80
C ARG A 66 -4.37 5.71 -17.85
N LEU A 67 -5.05 5.58 -16.70
CA LEU A 67 -6.47 5.24 -16.69
C LEU A 67 -7.30 6.33 -17.37
N VAL A 68 -8.16 5.89 -18.27
CA VAL A 68 -9.17 6.69 -18.97
C VAL A 68 -10.41 5.83 -19.15
N GLN A 69 -11.59 6.41 -19.00
CA GLN A 69 -12.85 5.72 -19.21
C GLN A 69 -12.97 5.30 -20.68
N LYS A 70 -13.24 4.02 -20.92
CA LYS A 70 -13.47 3.51 -22.28
C LYS A 70 -14.87 3.94 -22.75
N LYS A 71 -15.05 4.10 -24.06
CA LYS A 71 -16.35 4.50 -24.66
C LYS A 71 -17.53 3.61 -24.27
N THR A 72 -17.27 2.34 -23.98
CA THR A 72 -18.30 1.34 -23.63
C THR A 72 -18.39 1.08 -22.13
N GLN A 73 -17.56 1.73 -21.32
CA GLN A 73 -17.44 1.49 -19.88
C GLN A 73 -18.37 2.47 -19.15
N SER A 74 -19.15 1.96 -18.19
CA SER A 74 -19.98 2.83 -17.35
C SER A 74 -19.10 3.70 -16.44
N PHE A 75 -19.71 4.71 -15.83
CA PHE A 75 -19.00 5.51 -14.83
C PHE A 75 -18.57 4.65 -13.63
N ASP A 76 -19.48 3.86 -13.05
CA ASP A 76 -19.21 3.01 -11.89
C ASP A 76 -18.09 1.99 -12.13
N GLU A 77 -18.03 1.42 -13.34
CA GLU A 77 -16.94 0.52 -13.74
C GLU A 77 -15.60 1.24 -13.77
N PHE A 78 -15.58 2.47 -14.29
CA PHE A 78 -14.38 3.30 -14.34
C PHE A 78 -13.94 3.76 -12.95
N LEU A 79 -14.89 4.21 -12.12
CA LEU A 79 -14.65 4.60 -10.73
C LEU A 79 -14.06 3.44 -9.93
N THR A 80 -14.64 2.24 -10.07
CA THR A 80 -14.14 1.02 -9.42
C THR A 80 -12.72 0.68 -9.86
N GLU A 81 -12.41 0.80 -11.16
CA GLU A 81 -11.06 0.59 -11.70
C GLU A 81 -10.06 1.61 -11.11
N ALA A 82 -10.44 2.89 -11.05
CA ALA A 82 -9.62 3.96 -10.49
C ALA A 82 -9.37 3.80 -8.98
N ILE A 83 -10.40 3.45 -8.19
CA ILE A 83 -10.31 3.14 -6.75
C ILE A 83 -9.31 2.01 -6.51
N ASN A 84 -9.44 0.91 -7.26
CA ASN A 84 -8.59 -0.26 -7.12
C ASN A 84 -7.12 0.06 -7.47
N GLN A 85 -6.89 0.91 -8.46
CA GLN A 85 -5.55 1.30 -8.84
C GLN A 85 -4.94 2.31 -7.86
N ALA A 86 -5.72 3.26 -7.35
CA ALA A 86 -5.29 4.22 -6.32
C ALA A 86 -4.83 3.51 -5.03
N ASN A 87 -5.50 2.41 -4.64
CA ASN A 87 -5.14 1.59 -3.48
C ASN A 87 -3.72 0.99 -3.57
N LYS A 88 -3.19 0.80 -4.78
CA LYS A 88 -1.84 0.26 -5.03
C LYS A 88 -0.78 1.35 -5.14
N CYS A 89 -1.18 2.63 -5.27
CA CYS A 89 -0.27 3.73 -5.55
C CYS A 89 0.41 4.29 -4.29
N GLU A 90 -0.05 3.89 -3.10
CA GLU A 90 0.42 4.39 -1.81
C GLU A 90 0.46 5.93 -1.81
N PHE A 91 -0.70 6.56 -2.06
CA PHE A 91 -0.89 8.01 -2.00
C PHE A 91 -1.14 8.54 -0.58
N ASP A 92 -1.19 7.63 0.41
CA ASP A 92 -1.43 7.94 1.81
C ASP A 92 -2.70 8.81 1.98
N GLN A 93 -2.59 9.94 2.67
CA GLN A 93 -3.71 10.84 2.99
C GLN A 93 -4.29 11.54 1.75
N LEU A 94 -3.52 11.63 0.66
CA LEU A 94 -3.93 12.33 -0.57
C LEU A 94 -4.63 11.41 -1.57
N ARG A 95 -4.90 10.15 -1.19
CA ARG A 95 -5.51 9.15 -2.08
C ARG A 95 -6.79 9.67 -2.73
N ASP A 96 -7.68 10.25 -1.95
CA ASP A 96 -9.01 10.64 -2.43
C ASP A 96 -8.95 11.89 -3.30
N GLU A 97 -8.04 12.82 -3.01
CA GLU A 97 -7.75 13.99 -3.85
C GLU A 97 -7.24 13.55 -5.23
N PHE A 98 -6.24 12.66 -5.28
CA PHE A 98 -5.73 12.12 -6.54
C PHE A 98 -6.78 11.32 -7.32
N LEU A 99 -7.66 10.60 -6.61
CA LEU A 99 -8.75 9.87 -7.23
C LEU A 99 -9.76 10.82 -7.88
N CYS A 100 -10.15 11.91 -7.21
CA CYS A 100 -11.02 12.94 -7.76
C CYS A 100 -10.41 13.58 -9.02
N ASP A 101 -9.13 13.99 -8.95
CA ASP A 101 -8.39 14.51 -10.11
C ASP A 101 -8.39 13.51 -11.27
N LYS A 102 -8.20 12.22 -10.96
CA LYS A 102 -8.19 11.18 -11.99
C LYS A 102 -9.55 10.98 -12.62
N ILE A 103 -10.63 11.06 -11.86
CA ILE A 103 -11.99 10.96 -12.40
C ILE A 103 -12.21 12.10 -13.40
N VAL A 104 -11.91 13.35 -13.02
CA VAL A 104 -12.07 14.52 -13.89
C VAL A 104 -11.22 14.39 -15.16
N VAL A 105 -9.96 14.00 -15.04
CA VAL A 105 -9.04 13.85 -16.19
C VAL A 105 -9.41 12.66 -17.07
N GLY A 106 -9.92 11.58 -16.49
CA GLY A 106 -10.11 10.30 -17.17
C GLY A 106 -11.50 10.06 -17.75
N ILE A 107 -12.52 10.81 -17.31
CA ILE A 107 -13.90 10.62 -17.77
C ILE A 107 -14.06 10.94 -19.26
N HIS A 108 -14.85 10.15 -19.98
CA HIS A 108 -15.04 10.31 -21.42
C HIS A 108 -16.01 11.44 -21.76
N ASP A 109 -17.04 11.63 -20.95
CA ASP A 109 -18.11 12.60 -21.20
C ASP A 109 -17.70 14.01 -20.73
N ASP A 110 -17.58 14.94 -21.69
CA ASP A 110 -17.18 16.33 -21.44
C ASP A 110 -18.25 17.12 -20.68
N LEU A 111 -19.54 16.76 -20.80
CA LEU A 111 -20.62 17.38 -20.02
C LEU A 111 -20.52 16.96 -18.56
N VAL A 112 -20.29 15.67 -18.30
CA VAL A 112 -20.06 15.18 -16.93
C VAL A 112 -18.79 15.81 -16.35
N ARG A 113 -17.70 15.88 -17.11
CA ARG A 113 -16.47 16.57 -16.67
C ARG A 113 -16.75 18.02 -16.28
N LYS A 114 -17.52 18.74 -17.09
CA LYS A 114 -17.88 20.14 -16.81
C LYS A 114 -18.71 20.26 -15.54
N ASN A 115 -19.66 19.35 -15.30
CA ASN A 115 -20.46 19.34 -14.08
C ASN A 115 -19.60 19.08 -12.85
N LEU A 116 -18.71 18.09 -12.89
CA LEU A 116 -17.76 17.80 -11.81
C LEU A 116 -16.86 18.99 -11.49
N LEU A 117 -16.42 19.74 -12.51
CA LEU A 117 -15.60 20.94 -12.36
C LEU A 117 -16.37 22.19 -11.89
N SER A 118 -17.70 22.16 -11.93
CA SER A 118 -18.54 23.28 -11.46
C SER A 118 -18.81 23.24 -9.97
N GLU A 119 -18.46 22.14 -9.29
CA GLU A 119 -18.58 22.01 -7.85
C GLU A 119 -17.30 22.46 -7.14
N ASP A 120 -17.44 23.36 -6.16
CA ASP A 120 -16.35 23.73 -5.27
C ASP A 120 -16.04 22.55 -4.33
N GLY A 121 -14.82 22.00 -4.46
CA GLY A 121 -14.33 20.89 -3.64
C GLY A 121 -15.04 19.57 -3.96
N LEU A 122 -14.67 18.95 -5.09
CA LEU A 122 -15.10 17.61 -5.47
C LEU A 122 -14.64 16.61 -4.40
N THR A 123 -15.57 15.84 -3.88
CA THR A 123 -15.33 14.74 -2.94
C THR A 123 -15.87 13.45 -3.54
N LEU A 124 -15.36 12.29 -3.12
CA LEU A 124 -15.82 11.00 -3.63
C LEU A 124 -17.34 10.82 -3.46
N ASP A 125 -17.91 11.29 -2.35
CA ASP A 125 -19.37 11.24 -2.10
C ASP A 125 -20.21 12.10 -3.07
N LYS A 126 -19.58 13.01 -3.82
CA LYS A 126 -20.23 13.86 -4.83
C LYS A 126 -19.91 13.41 -6.25
N ALA A 127 -19.02 12.43 -6.40
CA ALA A 127 -18.64 11.88 -7.69
C ALA A 127 -19.52 10.68 -8.09
N ASP A 128 -20.22 10.05 -7.15
CA ASP A 128 -21.30 9.06 -7.36
C ASP A 128 -22.63 9.71 -7.76
#